data_AF-A0A7L3DFJ1-F1
#
_entry.id   AF-A0A7L3DFJ1-F1
#
_cell.length_a   1.000
_cell.length_b   1.000
_cell.length_c   1.000
_cell.angle_alpha   90.00
_cell.angle_beta   90.00
_cell.angle_gamma   90.00
#
_symmetry.space_group_name_H-M   'P 1'
#
loop_
_entity.id
_entity.type
_entity.pdbx_description
1 polymer ?
#
loop_
_entity_poly.entity_id
_entity_poly.type
_entity_poly.pdbx_seq_one_letter_code
_entity_poly.pdbx_strand_id
1 'polypeptide(L)'
;WLALLAGLAHLAAAEKAYHSMTFLGQKLGGQSFFSRKDSIRTIYTSLHNELKKVVATGRNALGGTAPHLEELLSHLSEQLCFFVQARMEIADFYEKMYTLSTQKFINSEELVNILESILKKYSSRFHHPILSPLESSFQLEVDVLAHLLKAQAQISEWKFLPSLVNLHSAHTKLQTWGQIFEKQRETKKHLFGGQSQKAVQPPHLFLWLMKLKNILLAKFSFYFHEALSRQTTASEMKTLTAKTNPDYFGKISSFIRKYDAVNVSLIFDNRGSESFQGHGYHHPHSYREAPKGVDQYPAVVSLPSDRPVMHWPNVIMIMTDRTSDLNSLEKVVHFYDDKVQSTYFLTRPEPHFTIVVIFESKKSERDYHFISFLNEISHSLKNSKAFASLKPGSKG
;
A
#
# COMPACT_ATOMS: atom_id res chain seq x y z
N TRP A 1 -5.87 -35.74 21.19
CA TRP A 1 -6.32 -34.49 21.87
C TRP A 1 -5.16 -33.63 22.37
N LEU A 2 -4.35 -34.07 23.35
CA LEU A 2 -3.26 -33.26 23.92
C LEU A 2 -2.27 -32.72 22.88
N ALA A 3 -1.90 -33.53 21.89
CA ALA A 3 -1.03 -33.10 20.79
C ALA A 3 -1.64 -31.97 19.94
N LEU A 4 -2.95 -31.98 19.71
CA LEU A 4 -3.63 -30.88 19.01
C LEU A 4 -3.64 -29.61 19.87
N LEU A 5 -3.92 -29.72 21.18
CA LEU A 5 -3.89 -28.57 22.08
C LEU A 5 -2.50 -27.92 22.13
N ALA A 6 -1.43 -28.73 22.16
CA ALA A 6 -0.06 -28.23 22.06
C ALA A 6 0.18 -27.51 20.73
N GLY A 7 -0.27 -28.10 19.61
CA GLY A 7 -0.20 -27.47 18.29
C GLY A 7 -0.97 -26.13 18.21
N LEU A 8 -2.15 -26.03 18.84
CA LEU A 8 -2.92 -24.78 18.90
C LEU A 8 -2.22 -23.70 19.74
N ALA A 9 -1.59 -24.07 20.84
CA ALA A 9 -0.80 -23.14 21.65
C ALA A 9 0.42 -22.62 20.86
N HIS A 10 1.10 -23.52 20.13
CA HIS A 10 2.20 -23.16 19.24
C HIS A 10 1.73 -22.27 18.09
N LEU A 11 0.57 -22.56 17.48
CA LEU A 11 -0.06 -21.70 16.47
C LEU A 11 -0.32 -20.29 16.99
N ALA A 12 -0.87 -20.15 18.20
CA ALA A 12 -1.13 -18.84 18.79
C ALA A 12 0.17 -18.02 18.99
N ALA A 13 1.27 -18.68 19.41
CA ALA A 13 2.58 -18.05 19.51
C ALA A 13 3.14 -17.64 18.13
N ALA A 14 2.99 -18.51 17.12
CA ALA A 14 3.41 -18.26 15.75
C ALA A 14 2.65 -17.06 15.14
N GLU A 15 1.32 -17.01 15.27
CA GLU A 15 0.51 -15.89 14.80
C GLU A 15 0.88 -14.58 15.49
N LYS A 16 1.19 -14.60 16.80
CA LYS A 16 1.67 -13.42 17.51
C LYS A 16 3.01 -12.90 16.95
N ALA A 17 3.93 -13.81 16.63
CA ALA A 17 5.20 -13.46 16.01
C ALA A 17 5.01 -12.90 14.59
N TYR A 18 4.14 -13.55 13.79
CA TYR A 18 3.77 -13.12 12.45
C TYR A 18 3.25 -11.69 12.41
N HIS A 19 2.19 -11.37 13.18
CA HIS A 19 1.57 -10.04 13.14
C HIS A 19 2.46 -8.92 13.71
N SER A 20 3.55 -9.28 14.39
CA SER A 20 4.57 -8.32 14.83
C SER A 20 5.46 -7.83 13.69
N MET A 21 5.53 -8.56 12.56
CA MET A 21 6.38 -8.27 11.40
C MET A 21 7.88 -8.14 11.72
N THR A 22 8.32 -8.59 12.90
CA THR A 22 9.72 -8.47 13.35
C THR A 22 10.68 -9.40 12.60
N PHE A 23 10.15 -10.40 11.89
CA PHE A 23 10.92 -11.34 11.07
C PHE A 23 11.47 -10.71 9.79
N LEU A 24 10.93 -9.57 9.35
CA LEU A 24 11.31 -8.95 8.08
C LEU A 24 12.77 -8.48 8.06
N GLY A 25 13.46 -8.68 6.93
CA GLY A 25 14.84 -8.22 6.74
C GLY A 25 15.88 -8.99 7.56
N GLN A 26 15.51 -10.14 8.14
CA GLN A 26 16.49 -11.05 8.73
C GLN A 26 17.25 -11.74 7.60
N LYS A 27 18.51 -11.34 7.37
CA LYS A 27 19.39 -12.04 6.43
C LYS A 27 19.60 -13.49 6.89
N LEU A 28 19.28 -14.47 6.05
CA LEU A 28 19.74 -15.85 6.23
C LEU A 28 21.27 -15.83 6.36
N GLY A 29 21.79 -16.19 7.55
CA GLY A 29 23.22 -16.26 7.83
C GLY A 29 23.85 -15.01 8.48
N GLY A 30 23.08 -13.92 8.68
CA GLY A 30 23.57 -12.76 9.42
C GLY A 30 23.50 -12.99 10.92
N GLN A 31 24.64 -13.26 11.57
CA GLN A 31 24.80 -13.27 13.03
C GLN A 31 24.50 -11.87 13.59
N SER A 32 23.22 -11.56 13.78
CA SER A 32 22.82 -10.51 14.71
C SER A 32 23.17 -11.04 16.10
N PHE A 33 24.17 -10.42 16.75
CA PHE A 33 24.68 -10.77 18.09
C PHE A 33 23.61 -10.82 19.19
N PHE A 34 22.34 -10.47 18.88
CA PHE A 34 21.19 -10.52 19.79
C PHE A 34 19.99 -11.35 19.29
N SER A 35 20.11 -12.20 18.25
CA SER A 35 18.95 -12.96 17.75
C SER A 35 19.27 -14.40 17.36
N ARG A 36 19.29 -15.28 18.37
CA ARG A 36 18.84 -16.68 18.19
C ARG A 36 17.30 -16.73 18.18
N LYS A 37 16.64 -15.93 17.35
CA LYS A 37 15.19 -16.11 17.14
C LYS A 37 15.01 -16.99 15.92
N ASP A 38 14.32 -18.10 16.10
CA ASP A 38 13.87 -18.94 15.00
C ASP A 38 13.18 -18.06 13.95
N SER A 39 13.53 -18.26 12.68
CA SER A 39 12.84 -17.56 11.60
C SER A 39 11.37 -17.93 11.61
N ILE A 40 10.49 -17.03 11.17
CA ILE A 40 9.05 -17.29 11.13
C ILE A 40 8.73 -18.58 10.33
N ARG A 41 9.52 -18.85 9.28
CA ARG A 41 9.47 -20.09 8.51
C ARG A 41 9.77 -21.32 9.36
N THR A 42 10.78 -21.26 10.21
CA THR A 42 11.17 -22.39 11.08
C THR A 42 10.05 -22.71 12.08
N ILE A 43 9.46 -21.67 12.68
CA ILE A 43 8.34 -21.80 13.62
C ILE A 43 7.15 -22.49 12.94
N TYR A 44 6.70 -21.99 11.79
CA TYR A 44 5.59 -22.59 11.05
C TYR A 44 5.92 -23.98 10.49
N THR A 45 7.17 -24.25 10.12
CA THR A 45 7.59 -25.60 9.67
C THR A 45 7.53 -26.61 10.80
N SER A 46 7.98 -26.25 12.01
CA SER A 46 7.85 -27.11 13.20
C SER A 46 6.38 -27.41 13.50
N LEU A 47 5.55 -26.37 13.54
CA LEU A 47 4.11 -26.50 13.77
C LEU A 47 3.44 -27.38 12.71
N HIS A 48 3.78 -27.21 11.43
CA HIS A 48 3.25 -28.04 10.36
C HIS A 48 3.59 -29.53 10.56
N ASN A 49 4.82 -29.83 10.98
CA ASN A 49 5.26 -31.20 11.26
C ASN A 49 4.56 -31.79 12.48
N GLU A 50 4.34 -31.01 13.54
CA GLU A 50 3.56 -31.40 14.71
C GLU A 50 2.11 -31.75 14.34
N LEU A 51 1.44 -30.88 13.58
CA LEU A 51 0.07 -31.10 13.11
C LEU A 51 -0.03 -32.32 12.18
N LYS A 52 0.94 -32.51 11.28
CA LYS A 52 0.99 -33.69 10.41
C LYS A 52 1.08 -35.01 11.20
N LYS A 53 1.80 -35.03 12.32
CA LYS A 53 1.82 -36.21 13.21
C LYS A 53 0.44 -36.50 13.77
N VAL A 54 -0.33 -35.47 14.16
CA VAL A 54 -1.71 -35.63 14.65
C VAL A 54 -2.62 -36.22 13.56
N VAL A 55 -2.48 -35.75 12.32
CA VAL A 55 -3.22 -36.30 11.15
C VAL A 55 -2.88 -37.78 10.95
N ALA A 56 -1.60 -38.15 10.97
CA ALA A 56 -1.16 -39.53 10.77
C ALA A 56 -1.68 -40.46 11.88
N THR A 57 -1.62 -40.02 13.14
CA THR A 57 -2.15 -40.79 14.27
C THR A 57 -3.66 -40.99 14.17
N GLY A 58 -4.42 -39.95 13.80
CA GLY A 58 -5.87 -40.03 13.69
C GLY A 58 -6.35 -40.92 12.55
N ARG A 59 -5.64 -40.96 11.41
CA ARG A 59 -5.95 -41.88 10.29
C ARG A 59 -5.66 -43.34 10.60
N ASN A 60 -4.71 -43.61 11.49
CA ASN A 60 -4.30 -44.96 11.87
C ASN A 60 -5.05 -45.51 13.10
N ALA A 61 -5.87 -44.69 13.76
CA ALA A 61 -6.66 -45.08 14.92
C ALA A 61 -7.95 -45.81 14.50
N LEU A 62 -7.80 -46.99 13.88
CA LEU A 62 -8.93 -47.90 13.62
C LEU A 62 -9.21 -48.70 14.91
N GLY A 63 -10.37 -48.47 15.53
CA GLY A 63 -10.84 -49.25 16.70
C GLY A 63 -10.73 -48.56 18.07
N GLY A 64 -10.52 -47.23 18.12
CA GLY A 64 -10.55 -46.46 19.36
C GLY A 64 -11.93 -46.36 20.02
N THR A 65 -12.00 -45.96 21.28
CA THR A 65 -13.25 -45.82 22.05
C THR A 65 -14.14 -44.65 21.59
N ALA A 66 -13.63 -43.75 20.74
CA ALA A 66 -14.36 -42.59 20.22
C ALA A 66 -13.93 -42.21 18.78
N PRO A 67 -14.24 -43.06 17.78
CA PRO A 67 -13.70 -42.94 16.42
C PRO A 67 -14.07 -41.62 15.72
N HIS A 68 -15.28 -41.11 15.93
CA HIS A 68 -15.72 -39.83 15.35
C HIS A 68 -14.92 -38.61 15.86
N LEU A 69 -14.45 -38.65 17.11
CA LEU A 69 -13.62 -37.58 17.65
C LEU A 69 -12.21 -37.64 17.07
N GLU A 70 -11.66 -38.83 16.86
CA GLU A 70 -10.34 -39.00 16.24
C GLU A 70 -10.33 -38.55 14.78
N GLU A 71 -11.39 -38.88 14.03
CA GLU A 71 -11.61 -38.38 12.67
C GLU A 71 -11.71 -36.85 12.62
N LEU A 72 -12.51 -36.25 13.53
CA LEU A 72 -12.63 -34.79 13.64
C LEU A 72 -11.28 -34.13 13.94
N LEU A 73 -10.52 -34.66 14.90
CA LEU A 73 -9.20 -34.11 15.27
C LEU A 73 -8.20 -34.21 14.11
N SER A 74 -8.21 -35.32 13.38
CA SER A 74 -7.40 -35.50 12.17
C SER A 74 -7.79 -34.48 11.10
N HIS A 75 -9.09 -34.32 10.84
CA HIS A 75 -9.61 -33.38 9.85
C HIS A 75 -9.26 -31.93 10.19
N LEU A 76 -9.44 -31.51 11.44
CA LEU A 76 -9.05 -30.17 11.90
C LEU A 76 -7.54 -29.94 11.76
N SER A 77 -6.72 -30.93 12.11
CA SER A 77 -5.25 -30.83 12.01
C SER A 77 -4.78 -30.72 10.56
N GLU A 78 -5.44 -31.40 9.64
CA GLU A 78 -5.17 -31.30 8.20
C GLU A 78 -5.52 -29.90 7.66
N GLN A 79 -6.66 -29.34 8.05
CA GLN A 79 -7.01 -27.97 7.69
C GLN A 79 -6.03 -26.94 8.27
N LEU A 80 -5.60 -27.11 9.52
CA LEU A 80 -4.57 -26.28 10.13
C LEU A 80 -3.22 -26.40 9.40
N CYS A 81 -2.88 -27.56 8.85
CA CYS A 81 -1.69 -27.70 8.01
C CYS A 81 -1.76 -26.81 6.76
N PHE A 82 -2.93 -26.73 6.10
CA PHE A 82 -3.12 -25.83 4.96
C PHE A 82 -3.06 -24.36 5.37
N PHE A 83 -3.66 -23.98 6.51
CA PHE A 83 -3.57 -22.62 7.05
C PHE A 83 -2.11 -22.22 7.31
N VAL A 84 -1.32 -23.09 7.95
CA VAL A 84 0.09 -22.86 8.24
C VAL A 84 0.92 -22.69 6.95
N GLN A 85 0.62 -23.48 5.91
CA GLN A 85 1.26 -23.32 4.60
C GLN A 85 0.90 -21.98 3.95
N ALA A 86 -0.38 -21.60 3.96
CA ALA A 86 -0.83 -20.31 3.46
C ALA A 86 -0.12 -19.15 4.18
N ARG A 87 0.02 -19.25 5.51
CA ARG A 87 0.75 -18.26 6.32
C ARG A 87 2.22 -18.13 5.94
N MET A 88 2.91 -19.23 5.66
CA MET A 88 4.30 -19.18 5.19
C MET A 88 4.42 -18.45 3.85
N GLU A 89 3.50 -18.70 2.91
CA GLU A 89 3.51 -18.02 1.60
C GLU A 89 3.21 -16.52 1.72
N ILE A 90 2.28 -16.12 2.59
CA ILE A 90 2.02 -14.70 2.85
C ILE A 90 3.19 -14.04 3.60
N ALA A 91 3.85 -14.74 4.52
CA ALA A 91 5.06 -14.22 5.17
C ALA A 91 6.18 -13.96 4.14
N ASP A 92 6.37 -14.88 3.20
CA ASP A 92 7.31 -14.73 2.09
C ASP A 92 6.92 -13.58 1.16
N PHE A 93 5.62 -13.39 0.91
CA PHE A 93 5.10 -12.25 0.16
C PHE A 93 5.45 -10.92 0.83
N TYR A 94 5.27 -10.80 2.15
CA TYR A 94 5.67 -9.60 2.89
C TYR A 94 7.19 -9.37 2.88
N GLU A 95 8.01 -10.42 2.94
CA GLU A 95 9.47 -10.29 2.79
C GLU A 95 9.84 -9.77 1.38
N LYS A 96 9.17 -10.26 0.34
CA LYS A 96 9.32 -9.73 -1.02
C LYS A 96 8.96 -8.25 -1.06
N MET A 97 7.79 -7.85 -0.53
CA MET A 97 7.40 -6.44 -0.45
C MET A 97 8.43 -5.59 0.30
N TYR A 98 8.92 -6.07 1.44
CA TYR A 98 9.94 -5.35 2.20
C TYR A 98 11.23 -5.18 1.40
N THR A 99 11.68 -6.20 0.68
CA THR A 99 12.87 -6.13 -0.20
C THR A 99 12.68 -5.10 -1.32
N LEU A 100 11.48 -5.04 -1.90
CA LEU A 100 11.11 -4.07 -2.93
C LEU A 100 11.10 -2.62 -2.43
N SER A 101 11.14 -2.37 -1.11
CA SER A 101 11.19 -1.01 -0.55
C SER A 101 12.44 -0.21 -0.91
N THR A 102 13.50 -0.88 -1.36
CA THR A 102 14.74 -0.25 -1.84
C THR A 102 14.72 0.06 -3.33
N GLN A 103 13.73 -0.46 -4.06
CA GLN A 103 13.62 -0.25 -5.49
C GLN A 103 13.03 1.13 -5.80
N LYS A 104 13.47 1.70 -6.92
CA LYS A 104 13.01 3.01 -7.41
C LYS A 104 11.54 2.99 -7.84
N PHE A 105 11.10 1.84 -8.35
CA PHE A 105 9.75 1.59 -8.83
C PHE A 105 9.30 0.20 -8.38
N ILE A 106 7.99 0.04 -8.17
CA ILE A 106 7.39 -1.22 -7.73
C ILE A 106 6.28 -1.58 -8.72
N ASN A 107 6.42 -2.72 -9.38
CA ASN A 107 5.36 -3.30 -10.20
C ASN A 107 4.27 -3.88 -9.29
N SER A 108 3.21 -3.09 -9.09
CA SER A 108 2.13 -3.46 -8.16
C SER A 108 1.21 -4.53 -8.76
N GLU A 109 1.10 -4.61 -10.09
CA GLU A 109 0.30 -5.62 -10.78
C GLU A 109 0.87 -7.03 -10.59
N GLU A 110 2.21 -7.17 -10.68
CA GLU A 110 2.87 -8.44 -10.38
C GLU A 110 2.59 -8.92 -8.95
N LEU A 111 2.60 -7.99 -7.98
CA LEU A 111 2.30 -8.31 -6.58
C LEU A 111 0.83 -8.73 -6.39
N VAL A 112 -0.11 -8.08 -7.09
CA VAL A 112 -1.53 -8.49 -7.08
C VAL A 112 -1.67 -9.91 -7.62
N ASN A 113 -1.04 -10.23 -8.76
CA ASN A 113 -1.13 -11.56 -9.38
C ASN A 113 -0.59 -12.67 -8.46
N ILE A 114 0.53 -12.41 -7.77
CA ILE A 114 1.10 -13.34 -6.80
C ILE A 114 0.11 -13.57 -5.64
N LEU A 115 -0.45 -12.49 -5.09
CA LEU A 115 -1.36 -12.59 -3.95
C LEU A 115 -2.68 -13.30 -4.32
N GLU A 116 -3.23 -13.02 -5.49
CA GLU A 116 -4.43 -13.70 -6.01
C GLU A 116 -4.18 -15.19 -6.27
N SER A 117 -2.98 -15.56 -6.71
CA SER A 117 -2.58 -16.97 -6.86
C SER A 117 -2.58 -17.69 -5.50
N ILE A 118 -2.05 -17.05 -4.44
CA ILE A 118 -2.06 -17.60 -3.08
C ILE A 118 -3.50 -17.75 -2.58
N LEU A 119 -4.34 -16.72 -2.75
CA LEU A 119 -5.76 -16.78 -2.39
C LEU A 119 -6.48 -17.93 -3.07
N LYS A 120 -6.33 -18.05 -4.39
CA LYS A 120 -6.98 -19.10 -5.19
C LYS A 120 -6.53 -20.50 -4.77
N LYS A 121 -5.27 -20.65 -4.36
CA LYS A 121 -4.72 -21.94 -3.91
C LYS A 121 -5.33 -22.42 -2.58
N TYR A 122 -5.68 -21.49 -1.69
CA TYR A 122 -6.07 -21.80 -0.31
C TYR A 122 -7.53 -21.52 0.05
N SER A 123 -8.30 -20.83 -0.80
CA SER A 123 -9.68 -20.38 -0.53
C SER A 123 -10.66 -21.47 -0.07
N SER A 124 -10.42 -22.73 -0.43
CA SER A 124 -11.28 -23.87 -0.06
C SER A 124 -10.54 -24.95 0.74
N ARG A 125 -9.45 -24.60 1.45
CA ARG A 125 -8.59 -25.59 2.12
C ARG A 125 -8.72 -25.63 3.65
N PHE A 126 -9.28 -24.60 4.28
CA PHE A 126 -9.48 -24.55 5.75
C PHE A 126 -10.82 -23.92 6.15
N HIS A 127 -11.93 -24.55 5.75
CA HIS A 127 -13.30 -24.03 5.85
C HIS A 127 -14.15 -24.69 6.97
N HIS A 128 -13.55 -25.45 7.88
CA HIS A 128 -14.31 -26.09 8.97
C HIS A 128 -14.90 -25.00 9.89
N PRO A 129 -16.18 -25.08 10.32
CA PRO A 129 -16.82 -24.02 11.12
C PRO A 129 -16.07 -23.64 12.41
N ILE A 130 -15.43 -24.61 13.08
CA ILE A 130 -14.57 -24.37 14.26
C ILE A 130 -13.37 -23.47 13.94
N LEU A 131 -12.85 -23.54 12.71
CA LEU A 131 -11.71 -22.73 12.24
C LEU A 131 -12.14 -21.41 11.60
N SER A 132 -13.44 -21.11 11.53
CA SER A 132 -13.96 -19.86 10.95
C SER A 132 -13.32 -18.58 11.48
N PRO A 133 -12.87 -18.45 12.75
CA PRO A 133 -12.15 -17.25 13.18
C PRO A 133 -10.79 -17.08 12.51
N LEU A 134 -10.05 -18.18 12.28
CA LEU A 134 -8.76 -18.17 11.59
C LEU A 134 -8.95 -17.85 10.11
N GLU A 135 -9.94 -18.49 9.49
CA GLU A 135 -10.32 -18.24 8.09
C GLU A 135 -10.70 -16.76 7.89
N SER A 136 -11.60 -16.24 8.73
CA SER A 136 -12.05 -14.85 8.64
C SER A 136 -10.90 -13.85 8.84
N SER A 137 -9.98 -14.13 9.77
CA SER A 137 -8.81 -13.28 10.00
C SER A 137 -7.85 -13.31 8.81
N PHE A 138 -7.59 -14.48 8.24
CA PHE A 138 -6.76 -14.63 7.05
C PHE A 138 -7.38 -13.93 5.85
N GLN A 139 -8.66 -14.17 5.58
CA GLN A 139 -9.38 -13.57 4.46
C GLN A 139 -9.41 -12.05 4.56
N LEU A 140 -9.66 -11.51 5.75
CA LEU A 140 -9.64 -10.06 6.00
C LEU A 140 -8.28 -9.45 5.64
N GLU A 141 -7.21 -10.02 6.16
CA GLU A 141 -5.85 -9.52 5.92
C GLU A 141 -5.51 -9.53 4.43
N VAL A 142 -5.67 -10.68 3.79
CA VAL A 142 -5.25 -10.87 2.40
C VAL A 142 -6.16 -10.09 1.45
N ASP A 143 -7.46 -10.00 1.73
CA ASP A 143 -8.37 -9.17 0.95
C ASP A 143 -7.99 -7.69 1.05
N VAL A 144 -7.79 -7.16 2.25
CA VAL A 144 -7.43 -5.76 2.43
C VAL A 144 -6.13 -5.47 1.68
N LEU A 145 -5.13 -6.33 1.82
CA LEU A 145 -3.87 -6.21 1.10
C LEU A 145 -4.06 -6.22 -0.42
N ALA A 146 -4.88 -7.13 -0.96
CA ALA A 146 -5.20 -7.19 -2.38
C ALA A 146 -5.88 -5.91 -2.89
N HIS A 147 -6.88 -5.40 -2.17
CA HIS A 147 -7.54 -4.15 -2.52
C HIS A 147 -6.57 -2.96 -2.50
N LEU A 148 -5.69 -2.88 -1.51
CA LEU A 148 -4.70 -1.79 -1.42
C LEU A 148 -3.68 -1.85 -2.56
N LEU A 149 -3.18 -3.04 -2.91
CA LEU A 149 -2.25 -3.22 -4.03
C LEU A 149 -2.91 -2.95 -5.39
N LYS A 150 -4.17 -3.38 -5.58
CA LYS A 150 -4.98 -3.04 -6.76
C LYS A 150 -5.18 -1.54 -6.89
N ALA A 151 -5.56 -0.88 -5.80
CA ALA A 151 -5.69 0.57 -5.77
C ALA A 151 -4.37 1.26 -6.12
N GLN A 152 -3.24 0.80 -5.57
CA GLN A 152 -1.92 1.35 -5.87
C GLN A 152 -1.57 1.25 -7.36
N ALA A 153 -1.77 0.08 -7.98
CA ALA A 153 -1.57 -0.13 -9.42
C ALA A 153 -2.51 0.75 -10.26
N GLN A 154 -3.77 0.86 -9.87
CA GLN A 154 -4.76 1.65 -10.60
C GLN A 154 -4.50 3.16 -10.48
N ILE A 155 -3.98 3.63 -9.35
CA ILE A 155 -3.58 5.03 -9.17
C ILE A 155 -2.37 5.36 -10.05
N SER A 156 -1.37 4.47 -10.17
CA SER A 156 -0.21 4.70 -11.03
C SER A 156 -0.55 4.74 -12.52
N GLU A 157 -1.64 4.08 -12.91
CA GLU A 157 -2.22 4.13 -14.26
C GLU A 157 -3.33 5.19 -14.41
N TRP A 158 -3.50 6.06 -13.41
CA TRP A 158 -4.50 7.12 -13.38
C TRP A 158 -5.96 6.66 -13.65
N LYS A 159 -6.33 5.48 -13.14
CA LYS A 159 -7.68 4.89 -13.26
C LYS A 159 -8.58 5.29 -12.08
N PHE A 160 -9.38 6.34 -12.26
CA PHE A 160 -10.20 6.93 -11.18
C PHE A 160 -11.17 5.96 -10.50
N LEU A 161 -12.20 5.47 -11.20
CA LEU A 161 -13.21 4.61 -10.56
C LEU A 161 -12.67 3.29 -10.02
N PRO A 162 -11.83 2.53 -10.76
CA PRO A 162 -11.29 1.28 -10.24
C PRO A 162 -10.52 1.48 -8.93
N SER A 163 -9.68 2.53 -8.86
CA SER A 163 -8.91 2.82 -7.64
C SER A 163 -9.81 3.28 -6.50
N LEU A 164 -10.85 4.07 -6.77
CA LEU A 164 -11.83 4.49 -5.77
C LEU A 164 -12.56 3.29 -5.15
N VAL A 165 -13.05 2.37 -5.97
CA VAL A 165 -13.75 1.17 -5.51
C VAL A 165 -12.85 0.32 -4.62
N ASN A 166 -11.61 0.07 -5.05
CA ASN A 166 -10.66 -0.72 -4.26
C ASN A 166 -10.28 -0.04 -2.94
N LEU A 167 -10.04 1.28 -2.94
CA LEU A 167 -9.79 2.04 -1.72
C LEU A 167 -10.98 2.00 -0.76
N HIS A 168 -12.20 2.13 -1.28
CA HIS A 168 -13.41 2.06 -0.48
C HIS A 168 -13.58 0.67 0.15
N SER A 169 -13.42 -0.41 -0.63
CA SER A 169 -13.48 -1.79 -0.13
C SER A 169 -12.47 -2.05 0.99
N ALA A 170 -11.21 -1.62 0.82
CA ALA A 170 -10.20 -1.73 1.86
C ALA A 170 -10.57 -0.92 3.11
N HIS A 171 -11.05 0.32 2.93
CA HIS A 171 -11.47 1.19 4.02
C HIS A 171 -12.61 0.57 4.84
N THR A 172 -13.68 0.13 4.18
CA THR A 172 -14.85 -0.47 4.84
C THR A 172 -14.47 -1.70 5.65
N LYS A 173 -13.68 -2.62 5.07
CA LYS A 173 -13.20 -3.82 5.78
C LYS A 173 -12.36 -3.47 7.01
N LEU A 174 -11.42 -2.53 6.87
CA LEU A 174 -10.57 -2.08 7.98
C LEU A 174 -11.36 -1.34 9.08
N GLN A 175 -12.36 -0.53 8.71
CA GLN A 175 -13.23 0.14 9.67
C GLN A 175 -14.07 -0.87 10.47
N THR A 176 -14.71 -1.83 9.79
CA THR A 176 -15.48 -2.89 10.46
C THR A 176 -14.59 -3.68 11.42
N TRP A 177 -13.39 -4.06 11.00
CA TRP A 177 -12.43 -4.73 11.88
C TRP A 177 -12.03 -3.86 13.07
N GLY A 178 -11.74 -2.58 12.86
CA GLY A 178 -11.37 -1.66 13.92
C GLY A 178 -12.46 -1.51 14.98
N GLN A 179 -13.72 -1.42 14.56
CA GLN A 179 -14.87 -1.38 15.48
C GLN A 179 -15.01 -2.68 16.30
N ILE A 180 -14.83 -3.84 15.66
CA ILE A 180 -14.86 -5.13 16.36
C ILE A 180 -13.72 -5.23 17.37
N PHE A 181 -12.51 -4.84 16.98
CA PHE A 181 -11.33 -4.85 17.84
C PHE A 181 -11.51 -3.95 19.08
N GLU A 182 -12.03 -2.73 18.88
CA GLU A 182 -12.29 -1.80 19.98
C GLU A 182 -13.35 -2.33 20.96
N LYS A 183 -14.47 -2.89 20.45
CA LYS A 183 -15.49 -3.53 21.29
C LYS A 183 -14.91 -4.66 22.14
N GLN A 184 -14.11 -5.55 21.54
CA GLN A 184 -13.46 -6.65 22.26
C GLN A 184 -12.45 -6.16 23.31
N ARG A 185 -11.78 -5.04 23.05
CA ARG A 185 -10.86 -4.39 23.99
C ARG A 185 -11.60 -3.84 25.21
N GLU A 186 -12.76 -3.23 25.01
CA GLU A 186 -13.61 -2.70 26.09
C GLU A 186 -14.20 -3.83 26.94
N THR A 187 -14.73 -4.90 26.34
CA THR A 187 -15.30 -6.04 27.09
C THR A 187 -14.27 -6.68 28.01
N LYS A 188 -13.00 -6.82 27.57
CA LYS A 188 -11.92 -7.40 28.40
C LYS A 188 -11.52 -6.53 29.59
N LYS A 189 -11.72 -5.21 29.53
CA LYS A 189 -11.45 -4.31 30.68
C LYS A 189 -12.43 -4.53 31.84
N HIS A 190 -13.64 -4.99 31.57
CA HIS A 190 -14.70 -5.15 32.58
C HIS A 190 -14.71 -6.54 33.26
N LEU A 191 -14.06 -7.55 32.68
CA LEU A 191 -14.04 -8.93 33.19
C LEU A 191 -12.96 -9.20 34.25
N PHE A 192 -11.93 -8.36 34.31
CA PHE A 192 -10.83 -8.50 35.27
C PHE A 192 -10.68 -7.18 36.04
N GLY A 193 -11.49 -7.01 37.08
CA GLY A 193 -11.42 -5.86 37.97
C GLY A 193 -10.04 -5.74 38.59
N GLY A 194 -9.28 -4.72 38.19
CA GLY A 194 -8.05 -4.32 38.88
C GLY A 194 -6.85 -4.13 37.96
N GLN A 195 -6.30 -2.91 38.04
CA GLN A 195 -5.05 -2.42 37.47
C GLN A 195 -5.05 -2.09 35.96
N SER A 196 -4.50 -0.90 35.69
CA SER A 196 -4.19 -0.32 34.38
C SER A 196 -3.37 -1.30 33.52
N GLN A 197 -4.04 -2.24 32.86
CA GLN A 197 -3.43 -2.98 31.77
C GLN A 197 -3.20 -1.98 30.63
N LYS A 198 -1.94 -1.80 30.23
CA LYS A 198 -1.57 -1.02 29.04
C LYS A 198 -2.53 -1.38 27.92
N ALA A 199 -3.23 -0.39 27.37
CA ALA A 199 -4.23 -0.60 26.34
C ALA A 199 -3.68 -1.54 25.26
N VAL A 200 -4.36 -2.67 25.04
CA VAL A 200 -3.96 -3.65 24.02
C VAL A 200 -3.90 -2.91 22.69
N GLN A 201 -2.69 -2.78 22.16
CA GLN A 201 -2.46 -2.10 20.89
C GLN A 201 -2.86 -3.03 19.75
N PRO A 202 -3.40 -2.47 18.64
CA PRO A 202 -3.61 -3.26 17.43
C PRO A 202 -2.29 -3.89 16.96
N PRO A 203 -2.32 -5.09 16.35
CA PRO A 203 -1.12 -5.71 15.81
C PRO A 203 -0.44 -4.82 14.77
N HIS A 204 0.89 -4.87 14.69
CA HIS A 204 1.68 -3.99 13.83
C HIS A 204 1.25 -4.09 12.36
N LEU A 205 0.98 -5.29 11.88
CA LEU A 205 0.52 -5.51 10.51
C LEU A 205 -0.75 -4.70 10.18
N PHE A 206 -1.76 -4.70 11.06
CA PHE A 206 -2.99 -3.96 10.82
C PHE A 206 -2.79 -2.44 10.94
N LEU A 207 -1.91 -1.98 11.83
CA LEU A 207 -1.49 -0.58 11.86
C LEU A 207 -0.82 -0.17 10.55
N TRP A 208 0.00 -1.05 9.98
CA TRP A 208 0.63 -0.82 8.69
C TRP A 208 -0.39 -0.81 7.54
N LEU A 209 -1.35 -1.73 7.50
CA LEU A 209 -2.43 -1.73 6.50
C LEU A 209 -3.24 -0.42 6.53
N MET A 210 -3.57 0.06 7.74
CA MET A 210 -4.22 1.36 7.92
C MET A 210 -3.35 2.53 7.43
N LYS A 211 -2.04 2.47 7.70
CA LYS A 211 -1.09 3.47 7.22
C LYS A 211 -0.99 3.47 5.69
N LEU A 212 -0.84 2.31 5.06
CA LEU A 212 -0.82 2.16 3.61
C LEU A 212 -2.11 2.71 2.98
N LYS A 213 -3.27 2.35 3.53
CA LYS A 213 -4.56 2.90 3.11
C LYS A 213 -4.57 4.43 3.12
N ASN A 214 -4.07 5.04 4.20
CA ASN A 214 -4.08 6.50 4.34
C ASN A 214 -3.11 7.19 3.37
N ILE A 215 -1.93 6.61 3.12
CA ILE A 215 -0.98 7.08 2.10
C ILE A 215 -1.62 7.02 0.71
N LEU A 216 -2.25 5.90 0.36
CA LEU A 216 -2.92 5.74 -0.93
C LEU A 216 -4.13 6.65 -1.07
N LEU A 217 -4.89 6.89 0.00
CA LEU A 217 -5.98 7.87 -0.01
C LEU A 217 -5.44 9.29 -0.25
N ALA A 218 -4.37 9.69 0.43
CA ALA A 218 -3.76 11.01 0.23
C ALA A 218 -3.29 11.19 -1.22
N LYS A 219 -2.66 10.16 -1.78
CA LYS A 219 -2.21 10.13 -3.17
C LYS A 219 -3.38 10.16 -4.15
N PHE A 220 -4.42 9.38 -3.92
CA PHE A 220 -5.65 9.38 -4.72
C PHE A 220 -6.32 10.77 -4.72
N SER A 221 -6.50 11.37 -3.53
CA SER A 221 -7.09 12.70 -3.41
C SER A 221 -6.26 13.77 -4.12
N PHE A 222 -4.94 13.61 -4.16
CA PHE A 222 -4.07 14.50 -4.92
C PHE A 222 -4.19 14.26 -6.43
N TYR A 223 -4.00 13.02 -6.90
CA TYR A 223 -3.92 12.68 -8.34
C TYR A 223 -5.24 12.87 -9.08
N PHE A 224 -6.36 12.77 -8.35
CA PHE A 224 -7.70 12.95 -8.88
C PHE A 224 -8.38 14.20 -8.33
N HIS A 225 -7.61 15.19 -7.86
CA HIS A 225 -8.14 16.42 -7.26
C HIS A 225 -9.18 17.08 -8.16
N GLU A 226 -8.89 17.24 -9.45
CA GLU A 226 -9.81 17.87 -10.41
C GLU A 226 -11.14 17.11 -10.57
N ALA A 227 -11.08 15.78 -10.63
CA ALA A 227 -12.29 14.95 -10.74
C ALA A 227 -13.14 15.04 -9.47
N LEU A 228 -12.49 15.05 -8.30
CA LEU A 228 -13.14 15.17 -6.99
C LEU A 228 -13.74 16.57 -6.78
N SER A 229 -13.00 17.63 -7.16
CA SER A 229 -13.46 19.01 -7.00
C SER A 229 -14.65 19.36 -7.89
N ARG A 230 -14.80 18.68 -9.04
CA ARG A 230 -15.99 18.82 -9.89
C ARG A 230 -17.24 18.14 -9.32
N GLN A 231 -17.07 17.19 -8.41
CA GLN A 231 -18.15 16.39 -7.80
C GLN A 231 -18.46 16.80 -6.36
N THR A 232 -17.76 17.79 -5.83
CA THR A 232 -17.90 18.27 -4.44
C THR A 232 -17.87 19.79 -4.42
N THR A 233 -18.31 20.40 -3.31
CA THR A 233 -18.13 21.84 -3.12
C THR A 233 -16.67 22.17 -2.76
N ALA A 234 -16.23 23.42 -3.02
CA ALA A 234 -14.88 23.86 -2.65
C ALA A 234 -14.58 23.70 -1.14
N SER A 235 -15.59 23.89 -0.28
CA SER A 235 -15.47 23.71 1.17
C SER A 235 -15.27 22.23 1.55
N GLU A 236 -16.04 21.33 0.93
CA GLU A 236 -15.89 19.89 1.14
C GLU A 236 -14.56 19.39 0.61
N MET A 237 -14.12 19.86 -0.55
CA MET A 237 -12.84 19.46 -1.14
C MET A 237 -11.66 19.90 -0.27
N LYS A 238 -11.71 21.12 0.28
CA LYS A 238 -10.73 21.62 1.25
C LYS A 238 -10.73 20.78 2.53
N THR A 239 -11.90 20.37 3.00
CA THR A 239 -12.03 19.51 4.18
C THR A 239 -11.51 18.09 3.92
N LEU A 240 -11.77 17.55 2.73
CA LEU A 240 -11.31 16.23 2.30
C LEU A 240 -9.78 16.19 2.23
N THR A 241 -9.18 17.15 1.55
CA THR A 241 -7.72 17.28 1.40
C THR A 241 -7.03 17.52 2.75
N ALA A 242 -7.57 18.38 3.60
CA ALA A 242 -7.01 18.64 4.94
C ALA A 242 -7.03 17.40 5.86
N LYS A 243 -7.94 16.44 5.64
CA LYS A 243 -7.99 15.18 6.40
C LYS A 243 -7.00 14.13 5.88
N THR A 244 -6.40 14.34 4.72
CA THR A 244 -5.39 13.42 4.19
C THR A 244 -4.07 13.58 4.94
N ASN A 245 -3.34 12.47 5.07
CA ASN A 245 -2.01 12.48 5.67
C ASN A 245 -1.05 11.71 4.76
N PRO A 246 -0.16 12.40 4.04
CA PRO A 246 0.10 13.84 4.08
C PRO A 246 -0.89 14.69 3.26
N ASP A 247 -1.12 15.94 3.68
CA ASP A 247 -1.88 16.94 2.91
C ASP A 247 -1.00 17.56 1.79
N TYR A 248 -1.01 16.91 0.61
CA TYR A 248 -0.26 17.39 -0.56
C TYR A 248 -0.76 18.74 -1.06
N PHE A 249 -2.08 18.94 -1.07
CA PHE A 249 -2.70 20.15 -1.60
C PHE A 249 -2.34 21.37 -0.76
N GLY A 250 -2.48 21.27 0.57
CA GLY A 250 -2.12 22.33 1.50
C GLY A 250 -0.62 22.65 1.49
N LYS A 251 0.24 21.62 1.35
CA LYS A 251 1.70 21.81 1.18
C LYS A 251 2.04 22.59 -0.08
N ILE A 252 1.51 22.19 -1.24
CA ILE A 252 1.75 22.88 -2.52
C ILE A 252 1.18 24.29 -2.49
N SER A 253 -0.03 24.48 -2.00
CA SER A 253 -0.66 25.80 -1.88
C SER A 253 0.13 26.75 -0.98
N SER A 254 0.70 26.23 0.12
CA SER A 254 1.55 27.00 1.01
C SER A 254 2.90 27.33 0.39
N PHE A 255 3.46 26.41 -0.41
CA PHE A 255 4.69 26.66 -1.18
C PHE A 255 4.48 27.77 -2.21
N ILE A 256 3.41 27.70 -3.00
CA ILE A 256 3.03 28.72 -4.00
C ILE A 256 2.96 30.10 -3.34
N ARG A 257 2.19 30.23 -2.26
CA ARG A 257 2.03 31.51 -1.54
C ARG A 257 3.35 32.01 -0.94
N LYS A 258 4.22 31.12 -0.47
CA LYS A 258 5.47 31.49 0.21
C LYS A 258 6.53 32.01 -0.76
N TYR A 259 6.61 31.42 -1.95
CA TYR A 259 7.70 31.69 -2.89
C TYR A 259 7.25 32.38 -4.19
N ASP A 260 5.97 32.72 -4.28
CA ASP A 260 5.35 33.37 -5.43
C ASP A 260 5.58 32.56 -6.72
N ALA A 261 5.34 31.25 -6.63
CA ALA A 261 5.34 30.38 -7.79
C ALA A 261 4.07 30.63 -8.60
N VAL A 262 4.20 30.80 -9.91
CA VAL A 262 3.05 31.05 -10.79
C VAL A 262 2.16 29.82 -10.87
N ASN A 263 2.78 28.65 -10.95
CA ASN A 263 2.03 27.40 -11.02
C ASN A 263 2.83 26.19 -10.53
N VAL A 264 2.14 25.24 -9.91
CA VAL A 264 2.62 23.87 -9.69
C VAL A 264 1.63 22.90 -10.31
N SER A 265 2.11 22.06 -11.24
CA SER A 265 1.27 21.04 -11.88
C SER A 265 1.82 19.64 -11.68
N LEU A 266 0.90 18.67 -11.60
CA LEU A 266 1.18 17.25 -11.76
C LEU A 266 0.75 16.86 -13.18
N ILE A 267 1.69 16.31 -13.93
CA ILE A 267 1.54 15.94 -15.34
C ILE A 267 1.50 14.43 -15.45
N PHE A 268 0.51 13.91 -16.16
CA PHE A 268 0.46 12.49 -16.51
C PHE A 268 1.07 12.28 -17.91
N ASP A 269 2.00 11.36 -18.05
CA ASP A 269 2.57 10.96 -19.33
C ASP A 269 1.74 9.84 -19.93
N ASN A 270 0.93 10.19 -20.93
CA ASN A 270 0.01 9.26 -21.56
C ASN A 270 0.62 8.44 -22.73
N ARG A 271 1.92 8.56 -22.99
CA ARG A 271 2.54 7.86 -24.11
C ARG A 271 2.46 6.35 -23.91
N GLY A 272 1.97 5.63 -24.92
CA GLY A 272 1.83 4.17 -24.90
C GLY A 272 0.59 3.65 -24.17
N SER A 273 -0.26 4.53 -23.61
CA SER A 273 -1.54 4.12 -23.02
C SER A 273 -2.67 4.27 -24.05
N GLU A 274 -3.01 3.17 -24.71
CA GLU A 274 -4.19 3.08 -25.60
C GLU A 274 -5.51 3.21 -24.82
N SER A 275 -5.46 3.04 -23.50
CA SER A 275 -6.63 2.97 -22.61
C SER A 275 -7.00 4.30 -21.94
N PHE A 276 -6.33 5.40 -22.30
CA PHE A 276 -6.58 6.69 -21.67
C PHE A 276 -7.91 7.30 -22.09
N GLN A 277 -8.74 7.62 -21.09
CA GLN A 277 -10.08 8.16 -21.32
C GLN A 277 -10.24 9.61 -20.84
N GLY A 278 -9.24 10.19 -20.18
CA GLY A 278 -9.30 11.53 -19.58
C GLY A 278 -9.74 11.52 -18.11
N HIS A 279 -10.11 12.68 -17.57
CA HIS A 279 -10.43 12.87 -16.15
C HIS A 279 -11.75 12.21 -15.71
N GLY A 280 -11.72 11.49 -14.59
CA GLY A 280 -12.93 10.99 -13.93
C GLY A 280 -13.50 9.71 -14.55
N TYR A 281 -14.82 9.52 -14.45
CA TYR A 281 -15.50 8.35 -14.99
C TYR A 281 -15.80 8.49 -16.47
N HIS A 282 -15.56 7.41 -17.21
CA HIS A 282 -15.93 7.28 -18.60
C HIS A 282 -16.62 5.93 -18.82
N HIS A 283 -17.61 5.93 -19.70
CA HIS A 283 -18.34 4.71 -20.03
C HIS A 283 -17.42 3.73 -20.78
N PRO A 284 -17.36 2.42 -20.43
CA PRO A 284 -16.43 1.47 -21.05
C PRO A 284 -16.53 1.37 -22.58
N HIS A 285 -17.70 1.68 -23.15
CA HIS A 285 -17.95 1.60 -24.59
C HIS A 285 -17.86 2.95 -25.31
N SER A 286 -17.51 4.04 -24.64
CA SER A 286 -17.34 5.34 -25.32
C SER A 286 -16.00 5.36 -26.06
N TYR A 287 -16.05 5.46 -27.39
CA TYR A 287 -14.86 5.68 -28.21
C TYR A 287 -14.34 7.11 -27.99
N ARG A 288 -13.03 7.24 -27.75
CA ARG A 288 -12.33 8.52 -27.78
C ARG A 288 -11.01 8.34 -28.53
N GLU A 289 -10.67 9.33 -29.35
CA GLU A 289 -9.37 9.36 -29.99
C GLU A 289 -8.29 9.57 -28.92
N ALA A 290 -7.22 8.78 -28.99
CA ALA A 290 -6.09 8.93 -28.07
C ALA A 290 -5.48 10.34 -28.21
N PRO A 291 -5.13 11.02 -27.11
CA PRO A 291 -4.52 12.35 -27.17
C PRO A 291 -3.24 12.33 -28.02
N LYS A 292 -3.06 13.36 -28.85
CA LYS A 292 -1.89 13.54 -29.71
C LYS A 292 -1.18 14.85 -29.37
N GLY A 293 0.14 14.87 -29.52
CA GLY A 293 0.96 16.07 -29.30
C GLY A 293 0.86 16.61 -27.87
N VAL A 294 0.48 17.87 -27.73
CA VAL A 294 0.41 18.61 -26.45
C VAL A 294 -0.56 17.96 -25.46
N ASP A 295 -1.62 17.32 -25.95
CA ASP A 295 -2.64 16.69 -25.12
C ASP A 295 -2.20 15.32 -24.56
N GLN A 296 -1.03 14.80 -24.95
CA GLN A 296 -0.42 13.61 -24.33
C GLN A 296 0.11 13.87 -22.92
N TYR A 297 0.22 15.14 -22.53
CA TYR A 297 0.71 15.58 -21.23
C TYR A 297 -0.36 16.44 -20.53
N PRO A 298 -1.50 15.88 -20.12
CA PRO A 298 -2.49 16.62 -19.36
C PRO A 298 -1.95 17.01 -17.97
N ALA A 299 -2.34 18.19 -17.49
CA ALA A 299 -2.17 18.58 -16.09
C ALA A 299 -3.30 17.91 -15.28
N VAL A 300 -3.01 16.82 -14.59
CA VAL A 300 -4.00 16.13 -13.74
C VAL A 300 -4.27 16.86 -12.43
N VAL A 301 -3.32 17.72 -12.04
CA VAL A 301 -3.46 18.73 -10.99
C VAL A 301 -2.80 20.01 -11.47
N SER A 302 -3.44 21.15 -11.23
CA SER A 302 -2.88 22.47 -11.52
C SER A 302 -3.27 23.43 -10.39
N LEU A 303 -2.28 24.13 -9.81
CA LEU A 303 -2.47 25.06 -8.70
C LEU A 303 -1.65 26.33 -8.93
N PRO A 304 -2.20 27.52 -8.62
CA PRO A 304 -3.51 27.76 -7.99
C PRO A 304 -4.69 27.75 -8.97
N SER A 305 -4.41 27.86 -10.26
CA SER A 305 -5.40 27.98 -11.33
C SER A 305 -5.25 26.84 -12.34
N ASP A 306 -6.06 26.89 -13.41
CA ASP A 306 -5.98 25.94 -14.52
C ASP A 306 -4.59 25.89 -15.15
N ARG A 307 -4.38 24.86 -15.99
CA ARG A 307 -3.12 24.60 -16.69
C ARG A 307 -2.57 25.87 -17.36
N PRO A 308 -1.32 26.28 -17.09
CA PRO A 308 -0.71 27.46 -17.70
C PRO A 308 -0.33 27.20 -19.16
N VAL A 309 -1.27 27.47 -20.08
CA VAL A 309 -1.18 27.11 -21.51
C VAL A 309 0.09 27.66 -22.19
N MET A 310 0.48 28.91 -21.88
CA MET A 310 1.63 29.56 -22.48
C MET A 310 2.97 28.92 -22.09
N HIS A 311 3.04 28.25 -20.94
CA HIS A 311 4.25 27.58 -20.46
C HIS A 311 4.35 26.12 -20.91
N TRP A 312 3.25 25.52 -21.35
CA TRP A 312 3.18 24.09 -21.63
C TRP A 312 4.15 23.60 -22.72
N PRO A 313 4.38 24.34 -23.83
CA PRO A 313 5.38 23.97 -24.82
C PRO A 313 6.79 23.80 -24.23
N ASN A 314 7.21 24.74 -23.37
CA ASN A 314 8.51 24.67 -22.69
C ASN A 314 8.58 23.48 -21.72
N VAL A 315 7.50 23.21 -20.98
CA VAL A 315 7.43 22.06 -20.09
C VAL A 315 7.61 20.75 -20.85
N ILE A 316 6.91 20.58 -21.98
CA ILE A 316 7.01 19.38 -22.83
C ILE A 316 8.42 19.24 -23.43
N MET A 317 8.99 20.34 -23.91
CA MET A 317 10.36 20.38 -24.42
C MET A 317 11.35 19.89 -23.35
N ILE A 318 11.30 20.45 -22.14
CA ILE A 318 12.19 20.06 -21.03
C ILE A 318 11.99 18.58 -20.67
N MET A 319 10.74 18.11 -20.58
CA MET A 319 10.44 16.70 -20.29
C MET A 319 11.02 15.76 -21.35
N THR A 320 11.05 16.18 -22.62
CA THR A 320 11.59 15.42 -23.74
C THR A 320 13.12 15.42 -23.70
N ASP A 321 13.74 16.59 -23.64
CA ASP A 321 15.19 16.76 -23.67
C ASP A 321 15.88 16.16 -22.44
N ARG A 322 15.22 16.23 -21.27
CA ARG A 322 15.74 15.73 -19.99
C ARG A 322 15.10 14.41 -19.56
N THR A 323 14.63 13.61 -20.52
CA THR A 323 13.98 12.31 -20.27
C THR A 323 14.87 11.37 -19.44
N SER A 324 16.17 11.29 -19.73
CA SER A 324 17.10 10.41 -19.02
C SER A 324 17.24 10.79 -17.53
N ASP A 325 17.33 12.09 -17.23
CA ASP A 325 17.40 12.60 -15.86
C ASP A 325 16.09 12.36 -15.12
N LEU A 326 14.95 12.64 -15.73
CA LEU A 326 13.64 12.42 -15.13
C LEU A 326 13.35 10.92 -14.90
N ASN A 327 13.74 10.04 -15.83
CA ASN A 327 13.58 8.59 -15.69
C ASN A 327 14.46 7.97 -14.59
N SER A 328 15.42 8.73 -14.03
CA SER A 328 16.14 8.29 -12.83
C SER A 328 15.27 8.24 -11.56
N LEU A 329 14.11 8.91 -11.58
CA LEU A 329 13.12 9.08 -10.50
C LEU A 329 13.65 9.78 -9.24
N GLU A 330 14.84 10.37 -9.30
CA GLU A 330 15.53 10.93 -8.12
C GLU A 330 16.06 12.34 -8.34
N LYS A 331 16.19 12.77 -9.59
CA LYS A 331 16.72 14.09 -9.93
C LYS A 331 15.62 15.15 -10.00
N VAL A 332 15.99 16.36 -9.59
CA VAL A 332 15.27 17.59 -9.91
C VAL A 332 15.98 18.26 -11.07
N VAL A 333 15.26 18.47 -12.18
CA VAL A 333 15.72 19.19 -13.36
C VAL A 333 15.39 20.67 -13.20
N HIS A 334 16.38 21.53 -13.40
CA HIS A 334 16.21 22.98 -13.52
C HIS A 334 16.37 23.42 -14.97
N PHE A 335 15.58 24.42 -15.38
CA PHE A 335 15.71 25.08 -16.66
C PHE A 335 15.25 26.54 -16.54
N TYR A 336 16.01 27.47 -17.10
CA TYR A 336 15.61 28.88 -17.23
C TYR A 336 15.55 29.26 -18.69
N ASP A 337 14.41 29.81 -19.10
CA ASP A 337 14.20 30.35 -20.45
C ASP A 337 14.31 31.88 -20.41
N ASP A 338 15.36 32.40 -21.04
CA ASP A 338 15.62 33.83 -21.12
C ASP A 338 14.62 34.56 -22.04
N LYS A 339 14.01 33.88 -23.02
CA LYS A 339 13.05 34.51 -23.94
C LYS A 339 11.73 34.84 -23.25
N VAL A 340 11.26 33.94 -22.40
CA VAL A 340 10.01 34.13 -21.62
C VAL A 340 10.28 34.48 -20.15
N GLN A 341 11.54 34.75 -19.81
CA GLN A 341 11.98 35.16 -18.46
C GLN A 341 11.46 34.26 -17.33
N SER A 342 11.39 32.95 -17.58
CA SER A 342 10.73 31.99 -16.69
C SER A 342 11.64 30.83 -16.28
N THR A 343 11.51 30.38 -15.04
CA THR A 343 12.24 29.24 -14.49
C THR A 343 11.32 28.06 -14.21
N TYR A 344 11.81 26.86 -14.51
CA TYR A 344 11.10 25.59 -14.37
C TYR A 344 11.92 24.64 -13.51
N PHE A 345 11.26 24.01 -12.53
CA PHE A 345 11.81 22.89 -11.78
C PHE A 345 10.92 21.66 -11.97
N LEU A 346 11.49 20.55 -12.42
CA LEU A 346 10.75 19.31 -12.69
C LEU A 346 11.34 18.13 -11.91
N THR A 347 10.48 17.24 -11.42
CA THR A 347 10.89 15.94 -10.86
C THR A 347 9.86 14.88 -11.20
N ARG A 348 10.30 13.63 -11.29
CA ARG A 348 9.45 12.49 -11.63
C ARG A 348 9.31 11.55 -10.43
N PRO A 349 8.23 11.65 -9.64
CA PRO A 349 7.97 10.71 -8.53
C PRO A 349 7.76 9.27 -8.99
N GLU A 350 7.10 9.08 -10.14
CA GLU A 350 6.70 7.78 -10.68
C GLU A 350 6.84 7.78 -12.21
N PRO A 351 6.94 6.61 -12.86
CA PRO A 351 7.18 6.53 -14.29
C PRO A 351 6.25 7.39 -15.15
N HIS A 352 4.96 7.44 -14.81
CA HIS A 352 3.93 8.16 -15.56
C HIS A 352 3.61 9.56 -15.02
N PHE A 353 4.25 10.02 -13.95
CA PHE A 353 3.89 11.29 -13.31
C PHE A 353 5.08 12.21 -13.14
N THR A 354 4.97 13.44 -13.64
CA THR A 354 5.99 14.49 -13.50
C THR A 354 5.41 15.70 -12.79
N ILE A 355 6.08 16.20 -11.76
CA ILE A 355 5.72 17.45 -11.08
C ILE A 355 6.55 18.57 -11.70
N VAL A 356 5.91 19.71 -11.99
CA VAL A 356 6.58 20.94 -12.43
C VAL A 356 6.22 22.11 -11.52
N VAL A 357 7.21 22.94 -11.21
CA VAL A 357 7.06 24.26 -10.58
C VAL A 357 7.51 25.32 -11.59
N ILE A 358 6.70 26.36 -11.75
CA ILE A 358 6.93 27.44 -12.72
C ILE A 358 7.03 28.77 -11.97
N PHE A 359 8.05 29.56 -12.32
CA PHE A 359 8.23 30.93 -11.87
C PHE A 359 8.37 31.85 -13.09
N GLU A 360 7.67 32.98 -13.11
CA GLU A 360 7.88 34.08 -14.07
C GLU A 360 8.99 35.02 -13.57
N SER A 361 10.10 34.42 -13.15
CA SER A 361 11.33 35.13 -12.78
C SER A 361 12.51 34.19 -12.85
N LYS A 362 13.71 34.75 -12.96
CA LYS A 362 14.95 33.98 -12.88
C LYS A 362 15.15 33.46 -11.46
N LYS A 363 15.16 32.13 -11.30
CA LYS A 363 15.50 31.42 -10.06
C LYS A 363 16.76 30.60 -10.27
N SER A 364 17.57 30.48 -9.22
CA SER A 364 18.85 29.77 -9.29
C SER A 364 18.64 28.27 -9.12
N GLU A 365 19.39 27.46 -9.85
CA GLU A 365 19.47 26.02 -9.57
C GLU A 365 20.00 25.71 -8.16
N ARG A 366 20.68 26.68 -7.53
CA ARG A 366 21.24 26.56 -6.18
C ARG A 366 20.22 26.85 -5.07
N ASP A 367 18.99 27.22 -5.43
CA ASP A 367 17.91 27.46 -4.47
C ASP A 367 17.44 26.14 -3.83
N TYR A 368 18.19 25.70 -2.81
CA TYR A 368 18.01 24.40 -2.16
C TYR A 368 16.59 24.17 -1.63
N HIS A 369 15.87 25.23 -1.24
CA HIS A 369 14.51 25.13 -0.74
C HIS A 369 13.50 24.66 -1.81
N PHE A 370 13.70 24.98 -3.09
CA PHE A 370 12.87 24.46 -4.18
C PHE A 370 13.16 22.99 -4.45
N ILE A 371 14.44 22.63 -4.49
CA ILE A 371 14.89 21.24 -4.68
C ILE A 371 14.42 20.36 -3.53
N SER A 372 14.60 20.82 -2.29
CA SER A 372 14.19 20.10 -1.08
C SER A 372 12.67 19.88 -1.04
N PHE A 373 11.88 20.89 -1.44
CA PHE A 373 10.43 20.77 -1.53
C PHE A 373 10.01 19.70 -2.55
N LEU A 374 10.58 19.75 -3.76
CA LEU A 374 10.29 18.77 -4.81
C LEU A 374 10.72 17.36 -4.42
N ASN A 375 11.88 17.22 -3.77
CA ASN A 375 12.33 15.93 -3.25
C ASN A 375 11.42 15.40 -2.15
N GLU A 376 10.93 16.26 -1.23
CA GLU A 376 10.00 15.85 -0.18
C GLU A 376 8.69 15.33 -0.75
N ILE A 377 8.07 16.09 -1.66
CA ILE A 377 6.81 15.70 -2.31
C ILE A 377 7.02 14.43 -3.14
N SER A 378 8.07 14.39 -3.96
CA SER A 378 8.40 13.25 -4.82
C SER A 378 8.61 11.98 -3.99
N HIS A 379 9.43 12.06 -2.95
CA HIS A 379 9.70 10.94 -2.06
C HIS A 379 8.46 10.46 -1.29
N SER A 380 7.56 11.38 -0.92
CA SER A 380 6.31 11.03 -0.24
C SER A 380 5.31 10.31 -1.15
N LEU A 381 5.35 10.57 -2.47
CA LEU A 381 4.48 9.92 -3.46
C LEU A 381 4.96 8.54 -3.88
N LYS A 382 6.22 8.18 -3.60
CA LYS A 382 6.79 6.85 -3.91
C LYS A 382 6.17 5.75 -3.06
N ASN A 383 5.75 4.67 -3.72
CA ASN A 383 5.13 3.51 -3.06
C ASN A 383 6.13 2.74 -2.17
N SER A 384 7.42 2.80 -2.49
CA SER A 384 8.49 2.09 -1.77
C SER A 384 8.61 2.48 -0.30
N LYS A 385 8.30 3.75 0.02
CA LYS A 385 8.29 4.28 1.39
C LYS A 385 7.31 3.55 2.31
N ALA A 386 6.12 3.24 1.79
CA ALA A 386 5.11 2.53 2.56
C ALA A 386 5.62 1.12 2.92
N PHE A 387 6.26 0.43 1.97
CA PHE A 387 6.79 -0.92 2.15
C PHE A 387 7.99 -0.94 3.12
N ALA A 388 8.83 0.10 3.12
CA ALA A 388 9.93 0.22 4.09
C ALA A 388 9.43 0.24 5.54
N SER A 389 8.23 0.77 5.78
CA SER A 389 7.62 0.84 7.11
C SER A 389 6.87 -0.42 7.56
N LEU A 390 6.89 -1.48 6.74
CA LEU A 390 6.31 -2.79 7.08
C LEU A 390 7.08 -3.46 8.23
N LYS A 391 8.39 -3.21 8.32
CA LYS A 391 9.22 -3.63 9.46
C LYS A 391 9.08 -2.62 10.61
N PRO A 392 8.73 -3.06 11.83
CA PRO A 392 8.65 -2.17 12.99
C PRO A 392 9.97 -1.45 13.25
N GLY A 393 9.91 -0.16 13.60
CA GLY A 393 11.08 0.66 13.90
C GLY A 393 11.89 1.11 12.68
N SER A 394 11.56 0.61 11.48
CA SER A 394 12.10 1.15 10.23
C SER A 394 11.51 2.54 10.00
N LYS A 395 12.37 3.55 9.80
CA LYS A 395 11.93 4.87 9.36
C LYS A 395 11.57 4.74 7.88
N GLY A 396 10.27 4.57 7.62
CA GLY A 396 9.69 4.72 6.29
C GLY A 396 9.86 6.15 5.83
#